data_AF-A0AAJ2JSU8-F1
#
_entry.id   AF-A0AAJ2JSU8-F1
#
_cell.length_a   1.000
_cell.length_b   1.000
_cell.length_c   1.000
_cell.angle_alpha   90.00
_cell.angle_beta   90.00
_cell.angle_gamma   90.00
#
_symmetry.space_group_name_H-M   'P 1'
#
loop_
_entity.id
_entity.type
_entity.pdbx_description
1 polymer ?
#
loop_
_entity_poly.entity_id
_entity_poly.type
_entity_poly.pdbx_seq_one_letter_code
_entity_poly.pdbx_strand_id
1 'polypeptide(L)' 'MEELRDEEKKQILRRIISSEGRERLARVKLVKPELVSQIEDYLIKLYLSGKIKKMLSEEEVIKLLEALSSR' A
#
# COMPACT_ATOMS: atom_id res chain seq x y z
N MET A 1 2.28 1.74 -28.97
CA MET A 1 2.03 2.41 -27.67
C MET A 1 1.82 1.30 -26.67
N GLU A 2 2.34 1.45 -25.45
CA GLU A 2 2.20 0.52 -24.31
C GLU A 2 3.37 -0.42 -24.02
N GLU A 3 4.57 0.16 -23.98
CA GLU A 3 5.58 -0.25 -22.99
C GLU A 3 5.44 0.72 -21.80
N LEU A 4 4.43 0.48 -20.94
CA LEU A 4 4.42 1.12 -19.62
C LEU A 4 5.60 0.54 -18.84
N ARG A 5 6.66 1.34 -18.78
CA ARG A 5 8.02 0.99 -18.35
C ARG A 5 7.98 0.42 -16.93
N ASP A 6 8.75 -0.62 -16.65
CA ASP A 6 8.97 -1.10 -15.28
C ASP A 6 9.44 0.00 -14.30
N GLU A 7 10.00 1.07 -14.85
CA GLU A 7 10.31 2.30 -14.13
C GLU A 7 9.08 3.01 -13.56
N GLU A 8 7.96 3.03 -14.29
CA GLU A 8 6.69 3.52 -13.77
C GLU A 8 6.27 2.65 -12.60
N LYS A 9 6.21 1.31 -12.73
CA LYS A 9 5.85 0.42 -11.60
C LYS A 9 6.69 0.65 -10.33
N LYS A 10 7.97 0.98 -10.46
CA LYS A 10 8.84 1.33 -9.32
C LYS A 10 8.59 2.74 -8.77
N GLN A 11 8.37 3.73 -9.64
CA GLN A 11 7.99 5.09 -9.24
C GLN A 11 6.66 5.10 -8.48
N ILE A 12 5.73 4.29 -8.97
CA ILE A 12 4.43 4.01 -8.41
C ILE A 12 4.58 3.53 -6.97
N LEU A 13 5.27 2.41 -6.75
CA LEU A 13 5.49 1.83 -5.41
C LEU A 13 6.17 2.80 -4.44
N ARG A 14 7.05 3.68 -4.95
CA ARG A 14 7.67 4.73 -4.14
C ARG A 14 6.70 5.87 -3.76
N ARG A 15 5.68 6.12 -4.57
CA ARG A 15 4.69 7.20 -4.34
C ARG A 15 3.46 6.75 -3.56
N ILE A 16 3.13 5.46 -3.52
CA ILE A 16 1.93 4.99 -2.81
C ILE A 16 2.12 4.95 -1.30
N ILE A 17 3.32 4.73 -0.77
CA ILE A 17 3.53 4.59 0.68
C ILE A 17 4.41 5.72 1.20
N SER A 18 3.94 6.48 2.19
CA SER A 18 4.76 7.47 2.90
C SER A 18 5.79 6.79 3.81
N SER A 19 6.81 7.54 4.24
CA SER A 19 7.82 7.02 5.18
C SER A 19 7.16 6.48 6.47
N GLU A 20 6.17 7.20 7.00
CA GLU A 20 5.41 6.80 8.20
C GLU A 20 4.56 5.54 7.95
N GLY A 21 3.92 5.44 6.78
CA GLY A 21 3.14 4.26 6.41
C GLY A 21 4.00 2.98 6.33
N ARG A 22 5.25 3.08 5.84
CA ARG A 22 6.19 1.94 5.83
C ARG A 22 6.59 1.52 7.25
N GLU A 23 6.89 2.48 8.11
CA GLU A 23 7.22 2.21 9.51
C GLU A 23 6.05 1.52 10.24
N ARG A 24 4.82 1.99 9.99
CA ARG A 24 3.63 1.37 10.57
C ARG A 24 3.39 -0.03 10.03
N LEU A 25 3.49 -0.23 8.72
CA LEU A 25 3.39 -1.57 8.13
C LEU A 25 4.45 -2.51 8.71
N ALA A 26 5.68 -2.04 8.93
CA ALA A 26 6.74 -2.85 9.55
C ALA A 26 6.38 -3.25 11.00
N ARG A 27 5.86 -2.32 11.81
CA ARG A 27 5.38 -2.63 13.17
C ARG A 27 4.22 -3.62 13.15
N VAL A 28 3.25 -3.43 12.27
CA VAL A 28 2.06 -4.29 12.19
C VAL A 28 2.41 -5.65 11.60
N LYS A 29 3.39 -5.74 10.70
CA LYS A 29 3.88 -7.00 10.13
C LYS A 29 4.41 -7.95 11.21
N LEU A 30 4.92 -7.42 12.33
CA LEU A 30 5.35 -8.22 13.48
C LEU A 30 4.17 -8.88 14.22
N VAL A 31 3.00 -8.28 14.19
CA VAL A 31 1.81 -8.74 14.91
C VAL A 31 0.87 -9.53 14.01
N LYS A 32 0.63 -9.03 12.79
CA LYS A 32 -0.26 -9.62 11.77
C LYS A 32 0.30 -9.39 10.36
N PRO A 33 1.23 -10.24 9.90
CA PRO A 33 1.83 -10.11 8.57
C PRO A 33 0.82 -10.32 7.43
N GLU A 34 -0.21 -11.15 7.64
CA GLU A 34 -1.23 -11.41 6.62
C GLU A 34 -1.99 -10.15 6.20
N LEU A 35 -2.37 -9.30 7.17
CA LEU A 35 -3.05 -8.04 6.89
C LEU A 35 -2.16 -7.08 6.10
N VAL A 36 -0.86 -7.05 6.42
CA VAL A 36 0.13 -6.23 5.70
C VAL A 36 0.24 -6.67 4.24
N SER A 37 0.36 -7.98 3.99
CA SER A 37 0.41 -8.50 2.62
C SER A 37 -0.87 -8.23 1.84
N GLN A 38 -2.05 -8.34 2.47
CA GLN A 38 -3.32 -7.99 1.82
C GLN A 38 -3.40 -6.51 1.45
N ILE A 39 -2.93 -5.62 2.33
CA ILE A 39 -2.85 -4.19 2.05
C ILE A 39 -1.88 -3.92 0.91
N GLU A 40 -0.67 -4.48 0.94
CA GLU A 40 0.30 -4.31 -0.16
C GLU A 40 -0.30 -4.71 -1.52
N ASP A 41 -0.96 -5.88 -1.59
CA ASP A 41 -1.59 -6.38 -2.81
C ASP A 41 -2.77 -5.48 -3.26
N TYR A 42 -3.59 -5.03 -2.32
CA TYR A 42 -4.72 -4.14 -2.59
C TYR A 42 -4.27 -2.77 -3.11
N LEU A 43 -3.20 -2.21 -2.54
CA LEU A 43 -2.63 -0.95 -2.96
C LEU A 43 -2.02 -1.04 -4.36
N ILE A 44 -1.35 -2.14 -4.66
CA ILE A 44 -0.84 -2.42 -6.01
C ILE A 44 -2.00 -2.47 -7.00
N LYS A 45 -3.08 -3.20 -6.69
CA LYS A 45 -4.27 -3.28 -7.56
C LYS A 45 -4.96 -1.92 -7.76
N LEU A 46 -5.16 -1.16 -6.68
CA LEU A 46 -5.79 0.15 -6.75
C LEU A 46 -4.96 1.13 -7.60
N TYR A 47 -3.64 1.06 -7.46
CA TYR A 47 -2.74 1.85 -8.27
C TYR A 47 -2.81 1.47 -9.74
N LEU A 48 -2.76 0.17 -10.05
CA LEU A 48 -2.86 -0.32 -11.44
C LEU A 48 -4.19 0.08 -12.09
N SER A 49 -5.28 0.16 -11.32
CA SER A 49 -6.56 0.66 -11.82
C SER A 49 -6.61 2.19 -12.03
N GLY A 50 -5.54 2.92 -11.70
CA GLY A 50 -5.45 4.37 -11.80
C GLY A 50 -6.26 5.14 -10.75
N LYS A 51 -6.90 4.44 -9.81
CA LYS A 51 -7.78 5.04 -8.79
C LYS A 51 -7.05 5.65 -7.60
N ILE A 52 -5.80 5.26 -7.35
CA ILE A 52 -5.00 5.81 -6.25
C ILE A 52 -3.72 6.45 -6.77
N LYS A 53 -3.58 7.76 -6.52
CA LYS A 53 -2.37 8.57 -6.80
C LYS A 53 -1.77 9.18 -5.54
N LYS A 54 -2.31 8.85 -4.36
CA LYS A 54 -1.98 9.50 -3.09
C LYS A 54 -1.06 8.62 -2.25
N MET A 55 -0.09 9.24 -1.57
CA MET A 55 0.67 8.60 -0.49
C MET A 55 -0.28 8.18 0.62
N LEU A 56 -0.16 6.92 1.05
CA LEU A 56 -0.80 6.41 2.24
C LEU A 56 0.04 6.79 3.44
N SER A 57 -0.55 7.61 4.29
CA SER A 57 -0.02 7.94 5.61
C SER A 57 -0.26 6.81 6.60
N GLU A 58 0.38 6.89 7.77
CA GLU A 58 0.16 5.95 8.88
C GLU A 58 -1.34 5.75 9.17
N GLU A 59 -2.12 6.84 9.21
CA GLU A 59 -3.55 6.79 9.50
C GLU A 59 -4.36 5.97 8.48
N GLU A 60 -4.04 6.07 7.19
CA GLU A 60 -4.76 5.35 6.13
C GLU A 60 -4.40 3.86 6.15
N VAL A 61 -3.13 3.54 6.44
CA VAL A 61 -2.69 2.16 6.67
C VAL A 61 -3.44 1.57 7.87
N ILE A 62 -3.55 2.31 8.98
CA ILE A 62 -4.28 1.86 10.17
C ILE A 62 -5.76 1.66 9.85
N LYS A 63 -6.42 2.61 9.19
CA LYS A 63 -7.84 2.46 8.79
C LYS A 63 -8.07 1.23 7.91
N LEU A 64 -7.19 0.97 6.95
CA LEU A 64 -7.27 -0.23 6.10
C LEU A 64 -7.05 -1.51 6.91
N LEU A 65 -6.10 -1.49 7.84
CA LEU A 65 -5.85 -2.61 8.76
C LEU A 65 -7.06 -2.89 9.65
N GLU A 66 -7.67 -1.86 10.21
CA GLU A 66 -8.86 -1.97 11.05
C GLU A 66 -10.07 -2.44 10.23
N ALA A 67 -10.26 -1.91 9.03
CA ALA A 67 -11.32 -2.33 8.12
C ALA A 67 -11.21 -3.82 7.72
N LEU A 68 -9.98 -4.33 7.55
CA LEU A 68 -9.72 -5.74 7.24
C LEU A 68 -9.75 -6.64 8.49
N SER A 69 -9.31 -6.14 9.65
CA SER A 69 -9.30 -6.90 10.90
C SER A 69 -10.66 -6.97 11.59
N SER A 70 -11.62 -6.11 11.23
CA SER A 70 -12.96 -6.06 11.84
C SER A 70 -13.97 -7.02 11.19
N ARG A 71 -13.51 -8.15 10.63
CA ARG A 71 -14.36 -9.22 10.10
C ARG A 71 -14.18 -10.53 10.85
#